data_AF-A0A246NAS3-F1
#
_entry.id   AF-A0A246NAS3-F1
#
_cell.length_a   1.000
_cell.length_b   1.000
_cell.length_c   1.000
_cell.angle_alpha   90.00
_cell.angle_beta   90.00
_cell.angle_gamma   90.00
#
_symmetry.space_group_name_H-M   'P 1'
#
loop_
_entity.id
_entity.type
_entity.pdbx_description
1 polymer ?
#
loop_
_entity_poly.entity_id
_entity_poly.type
_entity_poly.pdbx_seq_one_letter_code
_entity_poly.pdbx_strand_id
1 'polypeptide(L)' 'MNRHEVTSQLFRSAGYDPTTGVLELEYRNGACRRWLAVPAKVYQA' A
#
# COMPACT_ATOMS: atom_id res chain seq x y z
N MET A 1 -0.02 9.72 -5.67
CA MET A 1 -0.44 8.30 -5.78
C MET A 1 -1.87 8.16 -5.30
N ASN A 2 -2.68 7.32 -5.98
CA ASN A 2 -4.05 7.00 -5.58
C ASN A 2 -4.07 5.56 -5.04
N ARG A 3 -4.56 5.36 -3.81
CA ARG A 3 -4.82 4.02 -3.27
C ARG A 3 -6.07 3.42 -3.94
N HIS A 4 -6.10 2.10 -4.08
CA HIS A 4 -7.27 1.34 -4.53
C HIS A 4 -7.71 0.33 -3.47
N GLU A 5 -8.99 -0.04 -3.50
CA GLU A 5 -9.52 -1.06 -2.59
C GLU A 5 -8.91 -2.43 -2.90
N VAL A 6 -8.64 -3.21 -1.85
CA VAL A 6 -8.05 -4.55 -1.97
C VAL A 6 -8.90 -5.59 -1.25
N THR A 7 -8.91 -6.81 -1.78
CA THR A 7 -9.55 -7.96 -1.12
C THR A 7 -8.64 -8.48 -0.02
N SER A 8 -8.82 -7.98 1.20
CA SER A 8 -8.09 -8.42 2.38
C SER A 8 -8.96 -8.38 3.65
N GLN A 9 -8.69 -9.28 4.58
CA GLN A 9 -9.28 -9.26 5.92
C GLN A 9 -8.69 -8.16 6.81
N LEU A 10 -7.46 -7.71 6.53
CA LEU A 10 -6.74 -6.73 7.34
C LEU A 10 -6.73 -5.34 6.70
N PHE A 11 -6.55 -5.29 5.38
CA PHE A 11 -6.39 -4.05 4.63
C PHE A 11 -7.66 -3.67 3.90
N ARG A 12 -7.96 -2.38 3.89
CA ARG A 12 -9.05 -1.78 3.12
C ARG A 12 -8.57 -1.29 1.77
N SER A 13 -7.45 -0.59 1.75
CA SER A 13 -6.86 -0.04 0.53
C SER A 13 -5.34 -0.14 0.54
N ALA A 14 -4.76 -0.23 -0.64
CA ALA A 14 -3.33 -0.24 -0.85
C ALA A 14 -2.96 0.67 -2.02
N GLY A 15 -1.74 1.17 -2.02
CA GLY A 15 -1.17 1.75 -3.22
C GLY A 15 0.33 1.82 -3.14
N TYR A 16 0.96 1.83 -4.31
CA TYR A 16 2.40 1.91 -4.45
C TYR A 16 2.79 2.93 -5.53
N ASP A 17 3.78 3.75 -5.21
CA ASP A 17 4.35 4.75 -6.11
C ASP A 17 5.70 4.21 -6.61
N PRO A 18 5.79 3.78 -7.88
CA PRO A 18 7.02 3.20 -8.40
C PRO A 18 8.15 4.21 -8.60
N THR A 19 7.84 5.50 -8.68
CA THR A 19 8.84 6.57 -8.85
C THR A 19 9.56 6.85 -7.53
N THR A 20 8.83 6.81 -6.42
CA THR A 20 9.38 7.11 -5.09
C THR A 20 9.62 5.87 -4.21
N GLY A 21 9.13 4.70 -4.64
CA GLY A 21 9.19 3.46 -3.85
C GLY A 21 8.32 3.51 -2.60
N VAL A 22 7.28 4.35 -2.58
CA VAL A 22 6.43 4.52 -1.41
C VAL A 22 5.25 3.55 -1.48
N LEU A 23 5.11 2.70 -0.46
CA LEU A 23 3.96 1.83 -0.25
C LEU A 23 3.09 2.42 0.86
N GLU A 24 1.78 2.50 0.63
CA GLU A 24 0.79 2.82 1.66
C GLU A 24 -0.24 1.71 1.80
N LEU A 25 -0.56 1.37 3.04
CA LEU A 25 -1.64 0.46 3.40
C LEU A 25 -2.58 1.14 4.40
N GLU A 26 -3.87 1.08 4.10
CA GLU A 26 -4.95 1.42 5.02
C GLU A 26 -5.50 0.13 5.63
N TYR A 27 -5.48 0.05 6.95
CA TYR A 27 -6.09 -1.04 7.71
C TYR A 27 -7.60 -0.81 7.82
N ARG A 28 -8.38 -1.89 7.97
CA ARG A 28 -9.84 -1.79 8.16
C ARG A 28 -10.26 -1.02 9.42
N ASN A 29 -9.37 -0.90 10.40
CA ASN A 29 -9.58 -0.08 11.59
C ASN A 29 -9.30 1.43 11.38
N GLY A 30 -8.99 1.85 10.14
CA GLY A 30 -8.69 3.23 9.78
C GLY A 30 -7.24 3.66 9.98
N ALA A 31 -6.38 2.81 10.55
CA ALA A 31 -4.95 3.13 10.62
C ALA A 31 -4.33 3.14 9.22
N CYS A 32 -3.45 4.10 8.97
CA CYS A 32 -2.68 4.18 7.73
C CYS A 32 -1.19 4.04 8.04
N ARG A 33 -0.49 3.19 7.31
CA ARG A 33 0.97 3.05 7.40
C ARG A 33 1.61 3.25 6.05
N ARG A 34 2.80 3.85 6.08
CA ARG A 34 3.63 4.11 4.91
C ARG A 34 5.01 3.50 5.12
N TRP A 35 5.50 2.85 4.06
CA TRP A 35 6.86 2.35 3.96
C TRP A 35 7.56 3.08 2.82
N LEU A 36 8.83 3.41 3.03
CA LEU A 36 9.64 4.15 2.07
C LEU A 36 10.64 3.20 1.41
N ALA A 37 11.05 3.53 0.18
CA ALA A 37 12.03 2.77 -0.60
C ALA A 37 11.71 1.26 -0.72
N VAL A 38 10.42 0.92 -0.79
CA VAL A 38 9.96 -0.45 -1.05
C VAL A 38 10.27 -0.81 -2.51
N PRO A 39 10.99 -1.91 -2.78
CA PRO A 39 11.23 -2.34 -4.15
C PRO A 39 9.94 -2.75 -4.86
N ALA A 40 9.78 -2.39 -6.14
CA ALA A 40 8.56 -2.67 -6.91
C ALA A 40 8.14 -4.14 -6.92
N LYS A 41 9.12 -5.07 -6.92
CA LYS A 41 8.89 -6.51 -6.85
C LYS A 41 8.13 -6.97 -5.59
N VAL A 42 8.16 -6.20 -4.51
CA VAL A 42 7.44 -6.50 -3.26
C VAL A 42 5.94 -6.22 -3.41
N TYR A 43 5.59 -5.21 -4.22
CA TYR A 43 4.19 -4.82 -4.41
C TYR A 43 3.47 -5.63 -5.49
N GLN A 44 4.21 -6.14 -6.48
CA GLN A 44 3.65 -6.88 -7.62
C GLN A 44 3.45 -8.39 -7.37
N ALA A 45 3.78 -8.90 -6.18
CA ALA A 45 3.64 -10.30 -5.79
C ALA A 45 2.23 -10.61 -5.30
#